data_AF-A0A8T5WP59-F1
#
_entry.id   AF-A0A8T5WP59-F1
#
_cell.length_a   1.000
_cell.length_b   1.000
_cell.length_c   1.000
_cell.angle_alpha   90.00
_cell.angle_beta   90.00
_cell.angle_gamma   90.00
#
_symmetry.space_group_name_H-M   'P 1'
#
loop_
_entity.id
_entity.type
_entity.pdbx_description
1 polymer ?
#
loop_
_entity_poly.entity_id
_entity_poly.type
_entity_poly.pdbx_seq_one_letter_code
_entity_poly.pdbx_strand_id
1 'polypeptide(L)'
;MSRGNIRFDMEWVLRYLDALEGYIKQEQTLMARGAVQRIRETFETYGRTGREGLFQSLIYMENNPTSEESLKIVQQLKEEIRSALKTL
;
A
#
# COMPACT_ATOMS: atom_id res chain seq x y z
N MET A 1 -0.51 -7.93 -20.58
CA MET A 1 -1.28 -8.31 -19.37
C MET A 1 -2.69 -7.75 -19.50
N SER A 2 -3.71 -8.50 -19.09
CA SER A 2 -5.12 -8.07 -19.19
C SER A 2 -5.49 -7.13 -18.04
N ARG A 3 -6.44 -6.22 -18.28
CA ARG A 3 -6.99 -5.31 -17.24
C ARG A 3 -7.54 -6.04 -16.01
N GLY A 4 -7.97 -7.30 -16.17
CA GLY A 4 -8.50 -8.14 -15.09
C GLY A 4 -7.49 -8.45 -13.98
N ASN A 5 -6.21 -8.67 -14.30
CA ASN A 5 -5.17 -8.91 -13.29
C ASN A 5 -4.86 -7.66 -12.46
N ILE A 6 -4.85 -6.48 -13.09
CA ILE A 6 -4.56 -5.21 -12.41
C ILE A 6 -5.65 -4.89 -11.38
N ARG A 7 -6.92 -5.09 -11.74
CA ARG A 7 -8.04 -4.84 -10.81
C ARG A 7 -7.96 -5.74 -9.58
N PHE A 8 -7.75 -7.05 -9.80
CA PHE A 8 -7.65 -8.02 -8.72
C PHE A 8 -6.53 -7.68 -7.73
N ASP A 9 -5.34 -7.36 -8.24
CA ASP A 9 -4.21 -7.03 -7.36
C ASP A 9 -4.40 -5.70 -6.63
N MET A 10 -5.01 -4.69 -7.27
CA MET A 10 -5.34 -3.42 -6.60
C MET A 10 -6.40 -3.61 -5.49
N GLU A 11 -7.39 -4.48 -5.71
CA GLU A 11 -8.33 -4.90 -4.66
C GLU A 11 -7.60 -5.66 -3.54
N TRP A 12 -6.56 -6.42 -3.86
CA TRP A 12 -5.72 -7.11 -2.89
C TRP A 12 -4.86 -6.14 -2.06
N VAL A 13 -4.28 -5.12 -2.69
CA VAL A 13 -3.53 -4.06 -1.99
C VAL A 13 -4.42 -3.33 -0.98
N LEU A 14 -5.68 -3.04 -1.31
CA LEU A 14 -6.61 -2.42 -0.35
C LEU A 14 -6.78 -3.25 0.92
N ARG A 15 -6.89 -4.58 0.79
CA ARG A 15 -7.01 -5.48 1.96
C ARG A 15 -5.75 -5.43 2.83
N TYR A 16 -4.57 -5.34 2.23
CA TYR A 16 -3.34 -5.16 3.00
C TYR A 16 -3.25 -3.80 3.67
N LEU A 17 -3.72 -2.74 3.02
CA LEU A 17 -3.76 -1.41 3.63
C LEU A 17 -4.73 -1.36 4.82
N ASP A 18 -5.86 -2.06 4.74
CA ASP A 18 -6.77 -2.23 5.89
C ASP A 18 -6.09 -2.97 7.05
N ALA A 19 -5.39 -4.08 6.76
CA ALA A 19 -4.64 -4.82 7.78
C ALA A 19 -3.50 -3.99 8.39
N LEU A 20 -2.75 -3.28 7.53
CA LEU A 20 -1.68 -2.38 7.93
C LEU A 20 -2.19 -1.29 8.86
N GLU A 21 -3.30 -0.64 8.54
CA GLU A 21 -3.93 0.37 9.41
C GLU A 21 -4.21 -0.18 10.82
N GLY A 22 -4.69 -1.43 10.91
CA GLY A 22 -4.90 -2.13 12.18
C GLY A 22 -3.59 -2.36 12.93
N TYR A 23 -2.55 -2.83 12.24
CA TYR A 23 -1.22 -3.05 12.82
C TYR A 23 -0.57 -1.77 13.32
N ILE A 24 -0.74 -0.65 12.60
CA ILE A 24 -0.25 0.67 13.01
C ILE A 24 -0.93 1.10 14.32
N LYS A 25 -2.26 1.06 14.36
CA LYS A 25 -3.04 1.46 15.56
C LYS A 25 -2.76 0.60 16.78
N GLN A 26 -2.35 -0.64 16.57
CA GLN A 26 -1.99 -1.61 17.63
C GLN A 26 -0.48 -1.65 17.90
N GLU A 27 0.30 -0.75 17.29
CA GLU A 27 1.77 -0.68 17.42
C GLU A 27 2.51 -1.99 17.09
N GLN A 28 1.94 -2.81 16.20
CA GLN A 28 2.52 -4.09 15.78
C GLN A 28 3.56 -3.91 14.67
N THR A 29 4.74 -3.37 15.03
CA THR A 29 5.83 -3.00 14.10
C THR A 29 6.21 -4.09 13.09
N LEU A 30 6.37 -5.35 13.52
CA LEU A 30 6.78 -6.44 12.63
C LEU A 30 5.70 -6.80 11.61
N MET A 31 4.43 -6.86 12.05
CA MET A 31 3.29 -7.14 11.18
C MET A 31 3.06 -6.01 10.19
N ALA A 32 3.15 -4.76 10.67
CA ALA A 32 3.05 -3.58 9.83
C ALA A 32 4.14 -3.55 8.75
N ARG A 33 5.41 -3.79 9.12
CA ARG A 33 6.51 -3.86 8.14
C ARG A 33 6.28 -4.95 7.09
N GLY A 34 5.86 -6.15 7.51
CA GLY A 34 5.57 -7.25 6.58
C GLY A 34 4.39 -6.96 5.65
N ALA A 35 3.39 -6.21 6.11
CA ALA A 35 2.29 -5.76 5.25
C ALA A 35 2.77 -4.72 4.22
N VAL A 36 3.60 -3.75 4.63
CA VAL A 36 4.18 -2.74 3.71
C VAL A 36 5.02 -3.41 2.61
N GLN A 37 5.85 -4.39 2.96
CA GLN A 37 6.68 -5.11 1.99
C GLN A 37 5.83 -5.80 0.91
N ARG A 38 4.75 -6.48 1.31
CA ARG A 38 3.84 -7.13 0.35
C ARG A 38 3.12 -6.14 -0.56
N ILE A 39 2.73 -4.98 -0.01
CA ILE A 39 2.16 -3.90 -0.82
C ILE A 39 3.20 -3.42 -1.85
N ARG A 40 4.45 -3.19 -1.43
CA ARG A 40 5.54 -2.75 -2.32
C ARG A 40 5.81 -3.76 -3.44
N GLU A 41 5.96 -5.04 -3.12
CA GLU A 41 6.17 -6.12 -4.10
C GLU A 41 5.05 -6.16 -5.17
N THR A 42 3.80 -5.95 -4.72
CA THR A 42 2.66 -5.85 -5.63
C THR A 42 2.85 -4.66 -6.58
N PHE A 43 3.18 -3.47 -6.07
CA PHE A 43 3.46 -2.30 -6.90
C PHE A 43 4.68 -2.47 -7.83
N GLU A 44 5.71 -3.24 -7.44
CA GLU A 44 6.87 -3.53 -8.30
C GLU A 44 6.47 -4.34 -9.53
N THR A 45 5.53 -5.27 -9.34
CA THR A 45 4.98 -6.11 -10.41
C THR A 45 4.25 -5.29 -11.48
N TYR A 46 3.62 -4.17 -11.09
CA TYR A 46 2.88 -3.28 -12.00
C TYR A 46 3.73 -2.22 -12.70
N GLY A 47 5.04 -2.21 -12.43
CA GLY A 47 5.98 -1.25 -12.99
C GLY A 47 5.98 0.07 -12.21
N ARG A 48 7.19 0.59 -11.97
CA ARG A 48 7.45 1.90 -11.35
C ARG A 48 6.90 3.10 -12.14
N THR A 49 6.20 2.87 -13.26
CA THR A 49 5.81 3.89 -14.23
C THR A 49 4.86 4.92 -13.62
N GLY A 50 5.42 6.07 -13.24
CA GLY A 50 4.70 7.28 -12.83
C GLY A 50 4.32 7.39 -11.36
N ARG A 51 4.77 6.46 -10.49
CA ARG A 51 4.40 6.42 -9.06
C ARG A 51 5.61 6.38 -8.11
N GLU A 52 6.69 7.07 -8.45
CA GLU A 52 7.91 7.11 -7.62
C GLU A 52 7.68 7.67 -6.22
N GLY A 53 6.85 8.72 -6.07
CA GLY A 53 6.52 9.26 -4.75
C GLY A 53 5.84 8.23 -3.85
N LEU A 54 4.95 7.43 -4.43
CA LEU A 54 4.21 6.36 -3.77
C LEU A 54 5.14 5.24 -3.28
N PHE A 55 6.16 4.92 -4.09
CA PHE A 55 7.24 4.00 -3.70
C PHE A 55 8.09 4.54 -2.55
N GLN A 56 8.45 5.83 -2.58
CA GLN A 56 9.21 6.45 -1.49
C GLN A 56 8.43 6.43 -0.17
N SER A 57 7.11 6.68 -0.22
CA SER A 57 6.24 6.56 0.95
C SER A 57 6.20 5.13 1.51
N LEU A 58 6.16 4.10 0.66
CA LEU A 58 6.25 2.70 1.09
C LEU A 58 7.61 2.41 1.77
N ILE A 59 8.72 2.88 1.20
CA ILE A 59 10.06 2.72 1.80
C ILE A 59 10.15 3.43 3.16
N TYR A 60 9.58 4.63 3.28
CA TYR A 60 9.49 5.34 4.55
C TYR A 60 8.74 4.51 5.59
N MET A 61 7.59 3.94 5.22
CA MET A 61 6.79 3.10 6.12
C MET A 61 7.49 1.80 6.51
N GLU A 62 8.31 1.18 5.66
CA GLU A 62 9.10 0.00 6.08
C GLU A 62 10.05 0.32 7.25
N ASN A 63 10.61 1.53 7.25
CA ASN A 63 11.52 2.00 8.28
C ASN A 63 10.77 2.54 9.52
N ASN A 64 9.58 3.10 9.34
CA ASN A 64 8.80 3.76 10.40
C ASN A 64 7.34 3.26 10.45
N PRO A 65 7.09 1.94 10.53
CA PRO A 65 5.78 1.38 10.15
C PRO A 65 4.63 1.85 11.04
N THR A 66 4.86 2.13 12.32
CA THR A 66 3.83 2.50 13.30
C THR A 66 3.74 4.00 13.57
N SER A 67 4.41 4.85 12.77
CA SER A 67 4.35 6.30 12.96
C SER A 67 2.98 6.89 12.57
N GLU A 68 2.65 8.06 13.12
CA GLU A 68 1.46 8.82 12.71
C GLU A 68 1.50 9.16 11.21
N GLU A 69 2.69 9.43 10.68
CA GLU A 69 2.90 9.67 9.26
C GLU A 69 2.58 8.44 8.40
N SER A 70 2.96 7.24 8.87
CA SER A 70 2.60 5.99 8.20
C SER A 70 1.08 5.77 8.15
N LEU A 71 0.35 6.19 9.20
CA LEU A 71 -1.11 6.13 9.18
C LEU A 71 -1.71 7.06 8.11
N LYS A 72 -1.18 8.29 7.97
CA LYS A 72 -1.61 9.25 6.94
C LYS A 72 -1.34 8.73 5.54
N ILE A 73 -0.15 8.17 5.32
CA ILE A 73 0.24 7.55 4.05
C ILE A 73 -0.73 6.40 3.71
N VAL A 74 -1.06 5.53 4.67
CA VAL A 74 -2.02 4.44 4.44
C VAL A 74 -3.39 4.97 4.00
N GLN A 75 -3.90 6.03 4.64
CA GLN A 75 -5.18 6.62 4.26
C GLN A 75 -5.15 7.20 2.85
N GLN A 76 -4.10 7.96 2.51
CA GLN A 76 -3.92 8.51 1.16
C GLN A 76 -3.85 7.40 0.10
N LEU A 77 -3.08 6.34 0.35
CA LEU A 77 -2.95 5.21 -0.57
C LEU A 77 -4.29 4.51 -0.81
N LYS A 78 -5.11 4.34 0.23
CA LYS A 78 -6.45 3.74 0.09
C LYS A 78 -7.35 4.58 -0.81
N GLU A 79 -7.30 5.91 -0.69
CA GLU A 79 -8.06 6.82 -1.54
C GLU A 79 -7.60 6.76 -3.00
N GLU A 80 -6.29 6.82 -3.24
CA GLU A 80 -5.70 6.76 -4.58
C GLU A 80 -6.04 5.44 -5.29
N ILE A 81 -5.91 4.31 -4.60
CA ILE A 81 -6.22 2.99 -5.18
C ILE A 81 -7.73 2.84 -5.42
N ARG A 82 -8.59 3.30 -4.51
CA ARG A 82 -10.04 3.30 -4.72
C ARG A 82 -10.43 4.17 -5.92
N SER A 83 -9.76 5.30 -6.12
CA SER A 83 -9.96 6.15 -7.29
C SER A 83 -9.56 5.44 -8.58
N ALA A 84 -8.37 4.79 -8.59
CA ALA A 84 -7.89 4.02 -9.74
C ALA A 84 -8.80 2.81 -10.07
N LEU A 85 -9.33 2.11 -9.07
CA LEU A 85 -10.25 0.99 -9.27
C LEU A 85 -11.59 1.39 -9.90
N LYS A 86 -12.01 2.66 -9.76
CA LYS A 86 -13.22 3.16 -10.42
C LYS A 86 -13.02 3.42 -11.92
N THR A 87 -11.77 3.62 -12.35
CA THR A 87 -11.43 3.94 -13.75
C THR A 87 -10.94 2.73 -14.55
N LEU A 88 -10.69 1.60 -13.88
CA LEU A 88 -10.26 0.31 -14.46
C LEU A 88 -11.44 -0.60 -14.84
#